data_AF-A0A353S621-F1
#
_entry.id   AF-A0A353S621-F1
#
_cell.length_a   1.000
_cell.length_b   1.000
_cell.length_c   1.000
_cell.angle_alpha   90.00
_cell.angle_beta   90.00
_cell.angle_gamma   90.00
#
_symmetry.space_group_name_H-M   'P 1'
#
loop_
_entity.id
_entity.type
_entity.pdbx_description
1 polymer ?
#
loop_
_entity_poly.entity_id
_entity_poly.type
_entity_poly.pdbx_seq_one_letter_code
_entity_poly.pdbx_strand_id
1 'polypeptide(L)' 'MYITCLDLEGVLVPEIWIAFAEASGIPELKRTTRDEPDYDKLMKWRLGILKEHHLGLKEIQATIEKIDPLPGAKEFL' A
#
# COMPACT_ATOMS: atom_id res chain seq x y z
N MET A 1 -15.47 21.58 19.82
CA MET A 1 -15.19 20.99 18.49
C MET A 1 -14.36 19.75 18.72
N TYR A 2 -14.81 18.60 18.22
CA TYR A 2 -14.07 17.34 18.31
C TYR A 2 -13.48 17.05 16.94
N ILE A 3 -12.18 16.74 16.89
CA ILE A 3 -11.47 16.33 15.68
C ILE A 3 -10.90 14.94 15.95
N THR A 4 -11.17 14.01 15.05
CA THR A 4 -10.59 12.67 15.06
C THR A 4 -9.70 12.52 13.84
N CYS A 5 -8.41 12.26 14.07
CA CYS A 5 -7.45 11.96 13.02
C CYS A 5 -7.13 10.46 13.09
N LEU A 6 -7.32 9.76 11.98
CA LEU A 6 -7.10 8.32 11.87
C LEU A 6 -5.92 8.07 10.95
N ASP A 7 -5.16 7.04 11.27
CA ASP A 7 -4.31 6.40 10.27
C ASP A 7 -5.20 5.67 9.25
N LEU A 8 -4.67 5.40 8.06
CA LEU A 8 -5.41 4.80 6.96
C LEU A 8 -5.14 3.30 6.88
N GLU A 9 -3.88 2.94 6.61
CA GLU A 9 -3.43 1.56 6.45
C GLU A 9 -3.38 0.86 7.82
N GLY A 10 -3.92 -0.35 7.92
CA GLY A 10 -4.04 -1.09 9.17
C GLY A 10 -5.19 -0.64 10.09
N VAL A 11 -5.87 0.48 9.79
CA VAL A 11 -7.03 0.97 10.54
C VAL A 11 -8.31 0.89 9.71
N LEU A 12 -8.32 1.49 8.52
CA LEU A 12 -9.50 1.53 7.64
C LEU A 12 -9.35 0.59 6.44
N VAL A 13 -8.12 0.43 5.95
CA VAL A 13 -7.79 -0.40 4.77
C VAL A 13 -6.58 -1.27 5.09
N PRO A 14 -6.39 -2.42 4.42
CA PRO A 14 -5.15 -3.19 4.56
C PRO A 14 -3.94 -2.43 4.00
N GLU A 15 -2.74 -2.90 4.33
CA GLU A 15 -1.46 -2.39 3.83
C GLU A 15 -1.40 -2.47 2.30
N ILE A 16 -1.39 -1.33 1.62
CA ILE A 16 -1.55 -1.21 0.17
C ILE A 16 -0.40 -1.92 -0.54
N TRP A 17 0.83 -1.72 -0.10
CA TRP A 17 2.01 -2.32 -0.75
C TRP A 17 2.07 -3.84 -0.59
N ILE A 18 1.57 -4.38 0.54
CA ILE A 18 1.48 -5.83 0.75
C ILE A 18 0.39 -6.41 -0.16
N ALA A 19 -0.79 -5.80 -0.18
CA ALA A 19 -1.89 -6.21 -1.05
C ALA A 19 -1.49 -6.10 -2.54
N PHE A 20 -0.77 -5.04 -2.92
CA PHE A 20 -0.26 -4.84 -4.26
C PHE A 20 0.78 -5.91 -4.63
N ALA A 21 1.71 -6.23 -3.74
CA ALA A 21 2.68 -7.32 -3.94
C ALA A 21 2.00 -8.67 -4.19
N GLU A 22 0.92 -8.96 -3.45
CA GLU A 22 0.16 -10.21 -3.60
C GLU A 22 -0.64 -10.25 -4.90
N ALA A 23 -1.29 -9.14 -5.26
CA ALA A 23 -2.09 -9.05 -6.48
C ALA A 23 -1.23 -9.00 -7.76
N SER A 24 -0.05 -8.38 -7.71
CA SER A 24 0.89 -8.32 -8.84
C SER A 24 1.84 -9.51 -8.91
N GLY A 25 1.95 -10.32 -7.84
CA GLY A 25 2.88 -11.45 -7.75
C GLY A 25 4.34 -11.03 -7.57
N ILE A 26 4.60 -9.82 -7.06
CA ILE A 26 5.94 -9.24 -6.88
C ILE A 26 6.26 -9.21 -5.37
N PRO A 27 6.81 -10.30 -4.80
CA PRO A 27 7.05 -10.42 -3.36
C PRO A 27 8.02 -9.37 -2.80
N GLU A 28 8.90 -8.81 -3.64
CA GLU A 28 9.81 -7.72 -3.32
C GLU A 28 9.02 -6.54 -2.70
N LEU A 29 7.88 -6.18 -3.28
CA LEU A 29 7.11 -5.01 -2.81
C LEU A 29 6.55 -5.15 -1.39
N LYS A 30 6.66 -6.33 -0.76
CA LYS A 30 6.34 -6.52 0.68
C LYS A 30 7.33 -5.86 1.63
N ARG A 31 8.46 -5.34 1.16
CA ARG A 31 9.43 -4.64 2.01
C ARG A 31 8.77 -3.45 2.72
N THR A 32 8.97 -3.38 4.03
CA THR A 32 8.39 -2.36 4.92
C THR A 32 9.48 -1.49 5.55
N THR A 33 9.06 -0.48 6.32
CA THR A 33 9.97 0.35 7.11
C THR A 33 10.69 -0.41 8.22
N ARG A 34 10.24 -1.63 8.56
CA ARG A 34 10.97 -2.54 9.46
C ARG A 34 12.24 -3.09 8.80
N ASP A 35 12.23 -3.23 7.47
CA ASP A 35 13.34 -3.74 6.66
C ASP A 35 14.21 -2.63 6.09
N GLU A 36 13.65 -1.44 5.89
CA GLU A 36 14.34 -0.23 5.48
C GLU A 36 13.79 0.97 6.26
N PRO A 37 14.44 1.41 7.35
CA PRO A 37 13.95 2.50 8.16
C PRO A 37 13.98 3.87 7.43
N ASP A 38 14.78 4.00 6.38
CA ASP A 38 14.86 5.20 5.56
C ASP A 38 13.77 5.20 4.48
N TYR A 39 12.72 6.01 4.69
CA TYR A 39 11.57 6.07 3.80
C TYR A 39 11.93 6.49 2.37
N ASP A 40 12.90 7.40 2.20
CA ASP A 40 13.33 7.85 0.87
C ASP A 40 14.02 6.72 0.12
N LYS A 41 14.84 5.91 0.80
CA LYS A 41 15.44 4.71 0.19
C LYS A 41 14.40 3.68 -0.17
N LEU A 42 13.44 3.43 0.73
CA LEU A 42 12.35 2.48 0.49
C LEU A 42 11.52 2.87 -0.74
N MET A 43 11.16 4.15 -0.86
CA MET A 43 10.37 4.64 -2.00
C MET A 43 11.14 4.61 -3.31
N LYS A 44 12.40 5.02 -3.32
CA LYS A 44 13.26 4.89 -4.52
C LYS A 44 13.37 3.44 -4.97
N TRP A 45 13.51 2.53 -4.02
CA TRP A 45 13.57 1.10 -4.29
C TRP A 45 12.26 0.57 -4.88
N ARG A 46 11.10 0.89 -4.27
CA ARG A 46 9.77 0.50 -4.80
C ARG A 46 9.54 1.01 -6.22
N LEU A 47 9.89 2.26 -6.50
CA LEU A 47 9.80 2.83 -7.85
C LEU A 47 10.75 2.14 -8.84
N GLY A 48 11.93 1.70 -8.38
CA GLY A 48 12.85 0.88 -9.18
C GLY A 48 12.22 -0.43 -9.62
N ILE A 49 11.66 -1.19 -8.67
CA ILE A 49 10.96 -2.45 -8.93
C ILE A 49 9.78 -2.24 -9.89
N LEU A 50 8.94 -1.23 -9.65
CA LEU A 50 7.83 -0.91 -10.55
C LEU A 50 8.31 -0.65 -11.99
N LYS A 51 9.44 0.05 -12.15
CA LYS A 51 10.03 0.32 -13.46
C LYS A 51 10.56 -0.94 -14.14
N GLU A 52 11.21 -1.84 -13.39
CA GLU A 52 11.71 -3.13 -13.89
C GLU A 52 10.58 -4.04 -14.37
N HIS A 53 9.44 -4.02 -13.66
CA HIS A 53 8.24 -4.79 -14.01
C HIS A 53 7.31 -4.06 -14.99
N HIS A 54 7.70 -2.89 -15.51
CA HIS A 54 6.90 -2.06 -16.41
C HIS A 54 5.50 -1.71 -15.88
N LEU A 55 5.36 -1.56 -14.56
CA LEU A 55 4.11 -1.18 -13.90
C LEU A 55 4.02 0.33 -13.75
N GLY A 56 2.99 0.93 -14.33
CA GLY A 56 2.70 2.35 -14.23
C GLY A 56 1.62 2.66 -13.19
N LEU A 57 1.25 3.94 -13.14
CA LEU A 57 0.20 4.42 -12.23
C LEU A 57 -1.16 3.73 -12.47
N LYS A 58 -1.48 3.42 -13.73
CA LYS A 58 -2.75 2.78 -14.10
C LYS A 58 -2.87 1.38 -13.50
N GLU A 59 -1.80 0.60 -13.58
CA GLU A 59 -1.75 -0.76 -13.04
C GLU A 59 -1.82 -0.75 -11.51
N ILE A 60 -1.18 0.25 -10.88
CA ILE A 60 -1.28 0.50 -9.44
C ILE A 60 -2.73 0.81 -9.05
N GLN A 61 -3.37 1.77 -9.71
CA GLN A 61 -4.76 2.14 -9.45
C GLN A 61 -5.72 0.97 -9.64
N ALA A 62 -5.60 0.23 -10.76
CA ALA A 62 -6.44 -0.93 -11.05
C ALA A 62 -6.30 -2.07 -10.03
N THR A 63 -5.16 -2.12 -9.32
CA THR A 63 -4.93 -3.09 -8.25
C THR A 63 -5.50 -2.58 -6.93
N ILE A 64 -5.28 -1.30 -6.60
CA ILE A 64 -5.80 -0.65 -5.39
C ILE A 64 -7.34 -0.61 -5.39
N GLU A 65 -7.97 -0.42 -6.55
CA GLU A 65 -9.43 -0.43 -6.70
C GLU A 65 -10.09 -1.75 -6.27
N LYS A 66 -9.32 -2.84 -6.24
CA LYS A 66 -9.78 -4.17 -5.81
C LYS A 66 -9.60 -4.40 -4.31
N ILE A 67 -8.98 -3.46 -3.60
CA ILE A 67 -8.74 -3.57 -2.16
C ILE A 67 -9.99 -3.07 -1.43
N ASP A 68 -10.65 -3.99 -0.73
CA ASP A 68 -11.77 -3.64 0.14
C ASP A 68 -11.29 -3.06 1.48
N PRO A 69 -12.04 -2.12 2.08
CA PRO A 69 -11.81 -1.70 3.46
C PRO A 69 -11.90 -2.87 4.44
N LEU A 70 -11.26 -2.71 5.59
CA LEU A 70 -11.33 -3.72 6.65
C LEU A 70 -12.79 -3.92 7.12
N PRO A 71 -13.17 -5.15 7.53
CA PRO A 71 -14.52 -5.40 8.04
C PRO A 71 -14.86 -4.45 9.20
N GLY A 72 -16.00 -3.74 9.10
CA GLY A 72 -16.40 -2.77 10.11
C GLY A 72 -15.86 -1.35 9.89
N ALA A 73 -14.92 -1.12 8.97
CA ALA A 73 -14.31 0.19 8.76
C ALA A 73 -15.30 1.21 8.19
N LYS A 74 -16.25 0.77 7.35
CA LYS A 74 -17.30 1.65 6.81
C LYS A 74 -18.34 1.98 7.87
N GLU A 75 -18.67 1.04 8.73
CA GLU A 75 -19.62 1.21 9.83
C GLU A 75 -19.05 2.08 10.96
N PHE A 76 -17.73 2.12 11.09
CA PHE A 76 -17.02 2.96 12.06
C PHE A 76 -17.03 4.46 11.70
N LEU A 77 -17.06 4.78 10.40
CA LEU A 77 -17.05 6.16 9.87
C LEU A 77 -18.47 6.73 9.76
#